data_AF-A0A8T4FNE2-F1
#
_entry.id   AF-A0A8T4FNE2-F1
#
_cell.length_a   1.000
_cell.length_b   1.000
_cell.length_c   1.000
_cell.angle_alpha   90.00
_cell.angle_beta   90.00
_cell.angle_gamma   90.00
#
_symmetry.space_group_name_H-M   'P 1'
#
loop_
_entity.id
_entity.type
_entity.pdbx_description
1 polymer ?
#
loop_
_entity_poly.entity_id
_entity_poly.type
_entity_poly.pdbx_seq_one_letter_code
_entity_poly.pdbx_strand_id
1 'polypeptide(L)'
;MEQWVLDNLDKEREIAGLGLCDRCLGRMFGKLGECMTNDVRGRMIREALAESGTETQAEEFCPLCENVFDMIDRFAEAAAEKVNEVESDNFLIGTRVEPEIAKREKDIVAEHGLEFAEGIKSELNREIGKVAILSIHRPVEFKNPQVVACVDTRFAEVTLDIAPLFIAGRYNKFS
;
A
#
# COMPACT_ATOMS: atom_id res chain seq x y z
N MET A 1 23.54 5.04 11.95
CA MET A 1 22.64 3.88 11.71
C MET A 1 21.64 3.83 12.86
N GLU A 2 20.35 3.65 12.58
CA GLU A 2 19.32 3.58 13.64
C GLU A 2 19.39 2.25 14.40
N GLN A 3 19.08 2.26 15.70
CA GLN A 3 19.23 1.10 16.58
C GLN A 3 18.42 -0.12 16.11
N TRP A 4 17.22 0.09 15.57
CA TRP A 4 16.34 -1.00 15.15
C TRP A 4 16.88 -1.81 13.97
N VAL A 5 17.72 -1.21 13.12
CA VAL A 5 18.35 -1.90 11.97
C VAL A 5 19.39 -2.89 12.49
N LEU A 6 20.25 -2.44 13.40
CA LEU A 6 21.29 -3.27 14.02
C LEU A 6 20.71 -4.48 14.75
N ASP A 7 19.55 -4.31 15.38
CA ASP A 7 18.87 -5.35 16.14
C ASP A 7 18.24 -6.45 15.24
N ASN A 8 18.13 -6.23 13.92
CA ASN A 8 17.44 -7.13 12.99
C ASN A 8 18.31 -7.62 11.81
N LEU A 9 19.61 -7.33 11.81
CA LEU A 9 20.53 -7.58 10.69
C LEU A 9 20.46 -9.00 10.09
N ASP A 10 20.31 -10.04 10.91
CA ASP A 10 20.26 -11.42 10.41
C ASP A 10 18.99 -11.69 9.59
N LYS A 11 17.82 -11.24 10.08
CA LYS A 11 16.55 -11.33 9.34
C LYS A 11 16.57 -10.42 8.11
N GLU A 12 17.10 -9.22 8.25
CA GLU A 12 17.27 -8.28 7.14
C GLU A 12 18.12 -8.89 6.02
N ARG A 13 19.21 -9.60 6.37
CA ARG A 13 20.06 -10.31 5.42
C ARG A 13 19.32 -11.40 4.67
N GLU A 14 18.54 -12.23 5.38
CA GLU A 14 17.74 -13.29 4.75
C GLU A 14 16.72 -12.72 3.75
N ILE A 15 15.95 -11.71 4.17
CA ILE A 15 14.91 -11.10 3.34
C ILE A 15 15.51 -10.34 2.16
N ALA A 16 16.59 -9.60 2.37
CA ALA A 16 17.28 -8.89 1.29
C ALA A 16 17.88 -9.86 0.25
N GLY A 17 18.25 -11.07 0.68
CA GLY A 17 18.70 -12.16 -0.18
C GLY A 17 17.66 -12.68 -1.17
N LEU A 18 16.36 -12.41 -0.93
CA LEU A 18 15.27 -12.75 -1.85
C LEU A 18 15.17 -11.80 -3.06
N GLY A 19 16.03 -10.78 -3.17
CA GLY A 19 16.04 -9.88 -4.33
C GLY A 19 14.87 -8.88 -4.39
N LEU A 20 14.19 -8.64 -3.27
CA LEU A 20 13.01 -7.76 -3.20
C LEU A 20 13.34 -6.29 -3.55
N CYS A 21 12.44 -5.55 -4.19
CA CYS A 21 12.61 -4.09 -4.33
C CYS A 21 12.60 -3.38 -2.96
N ASP A 22 13.11 -2.15 -2.90
CA ASP A 22 13.27 -1.44 -1.61
C ASP A 22 11.94 -1.26 -0.85
N ARG A 23 10.82 -1.03 -1.55
CA ARG A 23 9.48 -0.99 -0.90
C ARG A 23 9.12 -2.32 -0.26
N CYS A 24 9.37 -3.42 -0.97
CA CYS A 24 9.10 -4.76 -0.46
C CYS A 24 9.97 -5.11 0.74
N LEU A 25 11.28 -4.85 0.63
CA LEU A 25 12.21 -5.05 1.73
C LEU A 25 11.81 -4.19 2.94
N GLY A 26 11.56 -2.90 2.73
CA GLY A 26 11.19 -1.99 3.81
C GLY A 26 9.84 -2.30 4.45
N ARG A 27 8.83 -2.78 3.69
CA ARG A 27 7.54 -3.13 4.30
C ARG A 27 7.61 -4.39 5.15
N MET A 28 8.57 -5.30 4.92
CA MET A 28 8.77 -6.46 5.81
C MET A 28 9.13 -6.03 7.24
N PHE A 29 9.68 -4.82 7.39
CA PHE A 29 9.99 -4.17 8.66
C PHE A 29 9.12 -2.91 8.85
N GLY A 30 7.92 -2.92 8.25
CA GLY A 30 6.91 -1.86 8.18
C GLY A 30 6.68 -1.02 9.44
N LYS A 31 6.74 -1.69 10.59
CA LYS A 31 6.42 -1.13 11.92
C LYS A 31 7.68 -0.85 12.77
N LEU A 32 8.87 -1.01 12.21
CA LEU A 32 10.14 -0.65 12.83
C LEU A 32 10.66 0.68 12.25
N GLY A 33 11.13 1.56 13.12
CA GLY A 33 11.48 2.93 12.75
C GLY A 33 10.26 3.77 12.39
N GLU A 34 10.36 5.08 12.59
CA GLU A 34 9.30 6.04 12.34
C GLU A 34 9.71 7.07 11.26
N CYS A 35 8.73 7.82 10.75
CA CYS A 35 8.97 8.99 9.89
C CYS A 35 9.66 8.74 8.54
N MET A 36 9.48 7.56 7.94
CA MET A 36 10.00 7.25 6.61
C MET A 36 9.01 6.41 5.78
N THR A 37 9.18 6.40 4.46
CA THR A 37 8.48 5.50 3.57
C THR A 37 9.21 4.15 3.46
N ASN A 38 8.51 3.11 3.03
CA ASN A 38 9.12 1.77 2.95
C ASN A 38 10.24 1.71 1.91
N ASP A 39 10.22 2.52 0.83
CA ASP A 39 11.36 2.60 -0.10
C ASP A 39 12.61 3.17 0.58
N VAL A 40 12.48 4.18 1.44
CA VAL A 40 13.59 4.71 2.23
C VAL A 40 14.07 3.64 3.22
N ARG A 41 13.15 2.97 3.91
CA ARG A 41 13.49 1.92 4.86
C ARG A 41 14.27 0.78 4.19
N GLY A 42 13.84 0.32 3.02
CA GLY A 42 14.54 -0.71 2.25
C GLY A 42 15.96 -0.30 1.86
N ARG A 43 16.15 0.94 1.40
CA ARG A 43 17.50 1.46 1.10
C ARG A 43 18.39 1.49 2.33
N MET A 44 17.88 1.95 3.47
CA MET A 44 18.61 1.97 4.74
C MET A 44 19.05 0.57 5.17
N ILE A 45 18.19 -0.44 5.01
CA ILE A 45 18.53 -1.84 5.28
C ILE A 45 19.67 -2.30 4.37
N ARG A 46 19.60 -2.03 3.06
CA ARG A 46 20.66 -2.40 2.12
C ARG A 46 21.99 -1.72 2.44
N GLU A 47 21.96 -0.44 2.77
CA GLU A 47 23.14 0.33 3.18
C GLU A 47 23.79 -0.29 4.43
N ALA A 48 22.99 -0.61 5.46
CA ALA A 48 23.48 -1.25 6.66
C ALA A 48 24.08 -2.64 6.39
N LEU A 49 23.45 -3.44 5.51
CA LEU A 49 23.97 -4.73 5.10
C LEU A 49 25.30 -4.58 4.34
N ALA A 50 25.42 -3.60 3.44
CA ALA A 50 26.66 -3.32 2.73
C ALA A 50 27.79 -2.90 3.67
N GLU A 51 27.51 -2.05 4.68
CA GLU A 51 28.47 -1.69 5.73
C GLU A 51 28.91 -2.91 6.57
N SER A 52 28.01 -3.89 6.76
CA SER A 52 28.31 -5.17 7.41
C SER A 52 29.07 -6.18 6.52
N GLY A 53 29.39 -5.80 5.28
CA GLY A 53 30.10 -6.63 4.31
C GLY A 53 29.20 -7.59 3.52
N THR A 54 27.88 -7.39 3.55
CA THR A 54 26.92 -8.17 2.75
C THR A 54 26.29 -7.29 1.69
N GLU A 55 26.76 -7.39 0.44
CA GLU A 55 26.11 -6.71 -0.67
C GLU A 55 24.86 -7.47 -1.11
N THR A 56 23.74 -6.75 -1.19
CA THR A 56 22.48 -7.27 -1.70
C THR A 56 21.93 -6.29 -2.72
N GLN A 57 21.37 -6.80 -3.82
CA GLN A 57 20.77 -5.97 -4.87
C GLN A 57 19.29 -6.33 -5.02
N ALA A 58 18.49 -5.34 -5.43
CA ALA A 58 17.12 -5.60 -5.87
C ALA A 58 17.17 -6.20 -7.27
N GLU A 59 16.32 -7.19 -7.55
CA GLU A 59 16.11 -7.65 -8.91
C GLU A 59 15.39 -6.57 -9.73
N GLU A 60 15.64 -6.55 -11.05
CA GLU A 60 14.97 -5.64 -11.98
C GLU A 60 13.44 -5.81 -11.93
N PHE A 61 12.99 -7.06 -11.80
CA PHE A 61 11.59 -7.40 -11.59
C PHE A 61 11.41 -8.00 -10.19
N CYS A 62 10.76 -7.27 -9.30
CA CYS A 62 10.63 -7.69 -7.92
C CYS A 62 9.87 -9.03 -7.81
N PRO A 63 10.46 -10.09 -7.23
CA PRO A 63 9.85 -11.42 -7.18
C PRO A 63 8.63 -11.49 -6.25
N LEU A 64 8.37 -10.44 -5.45
CA LEU A 64 7.21 -10.34 -4.59
C LEU A 64 6.08 -9.49 -5.18
N CYS A 65 6.36 -8.23 -5.52
CA CYS A 65 5.31 -7.28 -5.93
C CYS A 65 5.22 -7.05 -7.43
N GLU A 66 6.14 -7.62 -8.22
CA GLU A 66 6.10 -7.52 -9.69
C GLU A 66 6.08 -6.06 -10.17
N ASN A 67 6.75 -5.19 -9.42
CA ASN A 67 6.86 -3.75 -9.67
C ASN A 67 5.49 -3.01 -9.72
N VAL A 68 4.46 -3.54 -9.05
CA VAL A 68 3.13 -2.89 -8.96
C VAL A 68 3.17 -1.45 -8.44
N PHE A 69 4.19 -1.07 -7.67
CA PHE A 69 4.33 0.30 -7.16
C PHE A 69 4.73 1.32 -8.23
N ASP A 70 5.29 0.90 -9.36
CA ASP A 70 5.62 1.80 -10.47
C ASP A 70 4.35 2.32 -11.16
N MET A 71 3.22 1.68 -10.88
CA MET A 71 1.91 2.00 -11.44
C MET A 71 1.08 2.94 -10.54
N ILE A 72 1.63 3.44 -9.42
CA ILE A 72 0.91 4.31 -8.47
C ILE A 72 0.25 5.50 -9.16
N ASP A 73 0.98 6.21 -10.03
CA ASP A 73 0.45 7.40 -10.69
C ASP A 73 -0.76 7.06 -11.57
N ARG A 74 -0.66 5.96 -12.33
CA ARG A 74 -1.77 5.46 -13.17
C ARG A 74 -2.98 5.06 -12.33
N PHE A 75 -2.76 4.42 -11.18
CA PHE A 75 -3.84 4.05 -10.26
C PHE A 75 -4.50 5.28 -9.64
N ALA A 76 -3.71 6.29 -9.27
CA ALA A 76 -4.19 7.53 -8.69
C ALA A 76 -5.01 8.34 -9.70
N GLU A 77 -4.57 8.40 -10.96
CA GLU A 77 -5.31 9.04 -12.05
C GLU A 77 -6.66 8.34 -12.29
N ALA A 78 -6.66 7.01 -12.48
CA ALA A 78 -7.89 6.25 -12.68
C ALA A 78 -8.86 6.37 -11.49
N ALA A 79 -8.34 6.41 -10.26
CA ALA A 79 -9.15 6.62 -9.07
C ALA A 79 -9.76 8.03 -9.03
N ALA A 80 -8.97 9.05 -9.38
CA ALA A 80 -9.42 10.44 -9.40
C ALA A 80 -10.50 10.68 -10.46
N GLU A 81 -10.33 10.11 -11.67
CA GLU A 81 -11.34 10.16 -12.72
C GLU A 81 -12.68 9.63 -12.22
N LYS A 82 -12.69 8.44 -11.60
CA LYS A 82 -13.92 7.83 -11.09
C LYS A 82 -14.53 8.57 -9.90
N VAL A 83 -13.73 8.93 -8.90
CA VAL A 83 -14.25 9.62 -7.71
C VAL A 83 -14.88 10.96 -8.07
N ASN A 84 -14.34 11.67 -9.07
CA ASN A 84 -14.88 12.95 -9.52
C ASN A 84 -16.17 12.83 -10.36
N GLU A 85 -16.57 11.62 -10.80
CA GLU A 85 -17.88 11.37 -11.43
C GLU A 85 -19.05 11.47 -10.43
N VAL A 86 -18.78 11.44 -9.13
CA VAL A 86 -19.80 11.45 -8.07
C VAL A 86 -19.57 12.57 -7.06
N GLU A 87 -20.66 13.04 -6.44
CA GLU A 87 -20.62 14.03 -5.37
C GLU A 87 -20.31 13.37 -4.03
N SER A 88 -19.25 13.85 -3.36
CA SER A 88 -18.90 13.47 -1.99
C SER A 88 -18.04 14.55 -1.33
N ASP A 89 -18.10 14.63 -0.01
CA ASP A 89 -17.25 15.49 0.83
C ASP A 89 -15.90 14.84 1.09
N ASN A 90 -15.81 13.52 1.05
CA ASN A 90 -14.60 12.76 1.33
C ASN A 90 -14.52 11.49 0.48
N PHE A 91 -13.36 10.85 0.48
CA PHE A 91 -13.14 9.58 -0.21
C PHE A 91 -12.14 8.70 0.54
N LEU A 92 -12.01 7.45 0.09
CA LEU A 92 -10.98 6.52 0.53
C LEU A 92 -10.49 5.68 -0.64
N ILE A 93 -9.19 5.39 -0.67
CA ILE A 93 -8.62 4.42 -1.63
C ILE A 93 -8.59 3.04 -0.98
N GLY A 94 -9.16 2.07 -1.69
CA GLY A 94 -8.99 0.65 -1.45
C GLY A 94 -8.29 -0.01 -2.63
N THR A 95 -7.63 -1.14 -2.38
CA THR A 95 -6.97 -1.92 -3.43
C THR A 95 -7.35 -3.38 -3.38
N ARG A 96 -7.52 -3.95 -4.57
CA ARG A 96 -7.54 -5.39 -4.81
C ARG A 96 -6.22 -5.76 -5.48
N VAL A 97 -5.30 -6.26 -4.67
CA VAL A 97 -4.05 -6.85 -5.16
C VAL A 97 -4.29 -8.24 -5.74
N GLU A 98 -3.43 -8.65 -6.67
CA GLU A 98 -3.44 -9.99 -7.21
C GLU A 98 -3.31 -11.05 -6.08
N PRO A 99 -4.14 -12.12 -6.09
CA PRO A 99 -4.09 -13.13 -5.04
C PRO A 99 -2.72 -13.77 -4.85
N GLU A 100 -1.94 -13.95 -5.92
CA GLU A 100 -0.62 -14.58 -5.84
C GLU A 100 0.42 -13.67 -5.17
N ILE A 101 0.34 -12.34 -5.36
CA ILE A 101 1.16 -11.38 -4.62
C ILE A 101 0.84 -11.44 -3.12
N ALA A 102 -0.45 -11.42 -2.77
CA ALA A 102 -0.89 -11.49 -1.38
C ALA A 102 -0.53 -12.83 -0.70
N LYS A 103 -0.51 -13.92 -1.48
CA LYS A 103 -0.09 -15.24 -1.01
C LYS A 103 1.43 -15.28 -0.77
N ARG A 104 2.25 -14.88 -1.75
CA ARG A 104 3.71 -14.77 -1.59
C ARG A 104 4.11 -13.92 -0.39
N GLU A 105 3.43 -12.78 -0.19
CA GLU A 105 3.67 -11.93 0.99
C GLU A 105 3.42 -12.69 2.30
N LYS A 106 2.28 -13.39 2.41
CA LYS A 106 1.97 -14.18 3.60
C LYS A 106 2.96 -15.32 3.82
N ASP A 107 3.38 -15.98 2.74
CA ASP A 107 4.33 -17.08 2.81
C ASP A 107 5.69 -16.59 3.33
N ILE A 108 6.23 -15.48 2.79
CA ILE A 108 7.48 -14.85 3.26
C ILE A 108 7.36 -14.44 4.74
N VAL A 109 6.25 -13.79 5.11
CA VAL A 109 6.03 -13.32 6.49
C VAL A 109 5.98 -14.50 7.48
N ALA A 110 5.34 -15.60 7.09
CA ALA A 110 5.23 -16.79 7.92
C ALA A 110 6.55 -17.57 8.01
N GLU A 111 7.26 -17.72 6.88
CA GLU A 111 8.52 -18.46 6.79
C GLU A 111 9.64 -17.81 7.63
N HIS A 112 9.74 -16.47 7.58
CA HIS A 112 10.79 -15.72 8.28
C HIS A 112 10.36 -15.13 9.63
N GLY A 113 9.13 -15.39 10.09
CA GLY A 113 8.61 -14.91 11.36
C GLY A 113 8.67 -13.38 11.49
N LEU A 114 8.10 -12.67 10.50
CA LEU A 114 8.13 -11.21 10.41
C LEU A 114 6.91 -10.57 11.11
N GLU A 115 7.08 -10.20 12.38
CA GLU A 115 5.98 -9.64 13.20
C GLU A 115 5.63 -8.19 12.83
N PHE A 116 6.62 -7.46 12.33
CA PHE A 116 6.54 -6.02 12.06
C PHE A 116 6.22 -5.69 10.60
N ALA A 117 5.85 -6.68 9.79
CA ALA A 117 5.50 -6.46 8.40
C ALA A 117 4.25 -5.57 8.26
N GLU A 118 4.34 -4.60 7.34
CA GLU A 118 3.21 -3.88 6.78
C GLU A 118 2.75 -4.61 5.50
N GLY A 119 1.43 -4.81 5.35
CA GLY A 119 0.89 -5.48 4.16
C GLY A 119 0.90 -4.58 2.93
N ILE A 120 1.12 -5.17 1.75
CA ILE A 120 1.19 -4.46 0.47
C ILE A 120 -0.05 -3.59 0.19
N LYS A 121 -1.24 -4.06 0.57
CA LYS A 121 -2.50 -3.30 0.41
C LYS A 121 -2.47 -1.98 1.18
N SER A 122 -1.95 -2.00 2.41
CA SER A 122 -1.91 -0.81 3.27
C SER A 122 -0.97 0.24 2.70
N GLU A 123 0.21 -0.18 2.21
CA GLU A 123 1.16 0.71 1.54
C GLU A 123 0.56 1.27 0.24
N LEU A 124 0.01 0.42 -0.63
CA LEU A 124 -0.61 0.87 -1.88
C LEU A 124 -1.76 1.86 -1.64
N ASN A 125 -2.67 1.57 -0.71
CA ASN A 125 -3.77 2.47 -0.38
C ASN A 125 -3.26 3.84 0.07
N ARG A 126 -2.21 3.85 0.91
CA ARG A 126 -1.59 5.09 1.41
C ARG A 126 -0.92 5.88 0.30
N GLU A 127 -0.08 5.24 -0.51
CA GLU A 127 0.70 5.95 -1.54
C GLU A 127 -0.19 6.41 -2.70
N ILE A 128 -1.15 5.59 -3.16
CA ILE A 128 -2.14 6.01 -4.16
C ILE A 128 -2.99 7.16 -3.61
N GLY A 129 -3.42 7.09 -2.35
CA GLY A 129 -4.20 8.16 -1.72
C GLY A 129 -3.47 9.50 -1.66
N LYS A 130 -2.16 9.50 -1.34
CA LYS A 130 -1.32 10.71 -1.33
C LYS A 130 -1.22 11.38 -2.70
N VAL A 131 -1.18 10.59 -3.78
CA VAL A 131 -1.10 11.13 -5.15
C VAL A 131 -2.50 11.58 -5.61
N ALA A 132 -3.53 10.74 -5.40
CA ALA A 132 -4.88 10.99 -5.87
C ALA A 132 -5.53 12.23 -5.23
N ILE A 133 -5.17 12.58 -3.99
CA ILE A 133 -5.73 13.76 -3.30
C ILE A 133 -5.51 15.07 -4.06
N LEU A 134 -4.41 15.17 -4.83
CA LEU A 134 -4.07 16.34 -5.63
C LEU A 134 -5.02 16.57 -6.79
N SER A 135 -5.65 15.52 -7.31
CA SER A 135 -6.61 15.58 -8.41
C SER A 135 -8.06 15.57 -7.91
N ILE A 136 -8.33 14.88 -6.80
CA ILE A 136 -9.69 14.74 -6.23
C ILE A 136 -10.11 15.99 -5.43
N HIS A 137 -9.16 16.69 -4.79
CA HIS A 137 -9.43 17.89 -3.99
C HIS A 137 -10.44 17.70 -2.84
N ARG A 138 -10.57 16.48 -2.32
CA ARG A 138 -11.39 16.12 -1.16
C ARG A 138 -10.50 15.45 -0.11
N PRO A 139 -10.79 15.53 1.19
CA PRO A 139 -10.03 14.80 2.21
C PRO A 139 -10.20 13.28 2.10
N VAL A 140 -9.14 12.55 2.44
CA VAL A 140 -9.19 11.09 2.67
C VAL A 140 -9.77 10.81 4.06
N GLU A 141 -10.78 9.96 4.16
CA GLU A 141 -11.43 9.56 5.42
C GLU A 141 -11.43 8.04 5.59
N PHE A 142 -10.88 7.54 6.70
CA PHE A 142 -10.70 6.11 6.96
C PHE A 142 -11.85 5.47 7.72
N LYS A 143 -12.57 6.23 8.55
CA LYS A 143 -13.60 5.70 9.45
C LYS A 143 -14.99 5.71 8.80
N ASN A 144 -15.34 6.83 8.17
CA ASN A 144 -16.66 7.02 7.55
C ASN A 144 -16.52 7.60 6.13
N PRO A 145 -15.94 6.83 5.19
CA PRO A 145 -15.85 7.26 3.80
C PRO A 145 -17.24 7.29 3.16
N GLN A 146 -17.52 8.36 2.41
CA GLN A 146 -18.71 8.47 1.57
C GLN A 146 -18.53 7.74 0.24
N VAL A 147 -17.30 7.71 -0.27
CA VAL A 147 -16.93 7.00 -1.51
C VAL A 147 -15.63 6.25 -1.28
N VAL A 148 -15.62 4.95 -1.55
CA VAL A 148 -14.41 4.14 -1.57
C VAL A 148 -14.09 3.76 -3.02
N ALA A 149 -12.98 4.26 -3.54
CA ALA A 149 -12.45 3.86 -4.83
C ALA A 149 -11.62 2.59 -4.67
N CYS A 150 -12.17 1.46 -5.09
CA CYS A 150 -11.49 0.17 -5.08
C CYS A 150 -10.75 -0.03 -6.41
N VAL A 151 -9.42 0.05 -6.36
CA VAL A 151 -8.52 -0.12 -7.50
C VAL A 151 -8.11 -1.59 -7.65
N ASP A 152 -8.38 -2.22 -8.80
CA ASP A 152 -7.81 -3.51 -9.16
C ASP A 152 -6.43 -3.33 -9.79
N THR A 153 -5.41 -3.76 -9.08
CA THR A 153 -4.00 -3.56 -9.47
C THR A 153 -3.58 -4.28 -10.75
N ARG A 154 -4.35 -5.29 -11.20
CA ARG A 154 -4.02 -6.08 -12.41
C ARG A 154 -4.35 -5.33 -13.69
N PHE A 155 -5.45 -4.57 -13.67
CA PHE A 155 -6.00 -3.91 -14.86
C PHE A 155 -6.08 -2.39 -14.74
N ALA A 156 -5.73 -1.83 -13.57
CA ALA A 156 -5.97 -0.43 -13.22
C ALA A 156 -7.45 -0.05 -13.36
N GLU A 157 -8.36 -1.00 -13.13
CA GLU A 157 -9.79 -0.77 -13.13
C GLU A 157 -10.23 -0.26 -11.76
N VAL A 158 -11.11 0.75 -11.74
CA VAL A 158 -11.61 1.33 -10.49
C VAL A 158 -13.12 1.16 -10.40
N THR A 159 -13.54 0.53 -9.31
CA THR A 159 -14.94 0.42 -8.91
C THR A 159 -15.22 1.33 -7.72
N LEU A 160 -16.36 2.01 -7.70
CA LEU A 160 -16.77 2.85 -6.57
C LEU A 160 -17.74 2.09 -5.67
N ASP A 161 -17.48 2.10 -4.38
CA ASP A 161 -18.44 1.76 -3.33
C ASP A 161 -18.92 3.06 -2.69
N ILE A 162 -20.22 3.35 -2.79
CA ILE A 162 -20.82 4.62 -2.40
C ILE A 162 -21.72 4.39 -1.19
N ALA A 163 -21.48 5.15 -0.13
CA ALA A 163 -22.26 5.07 1.09
C ALA A 163 -23.74 5.43 0.82
N PRO A 164 -24.71 4.61 1.29
CA PRO A 164 -26.11 4.86 1.03
C PRO A 164 -26.62 6.11 1.76
N LEU A 165 -27.49 6.87 1.10
CA LEU A 165 -28.25 7.96 1.71
C LEU A 165 -29.60 7.44 2.19
N PHE A 166 -29.95 7.73 3.44
CA PHE A 166 -31.24 7.36 4.01
C PHE A 166 -32.15 8.58 4.07
N ILE A 167 -33.25 8.54 3.33
CA ILE A 167 -34.28 9.58 3.34
C ILE A 167 -35.45 9.11 4.19
N ALA A 168 -35.80 9.88 5.22
CA ALA A 168 -36.93 9.62 6.07
C ALA A 168 -38.01 10.69 5.88
N GLY A 169 -39.27 10.27 5.86
CA GLY A 169 -40.42 11.16 5.73
C GLY A 169 -41.69 10.48 6.23
N ARG A 170 -42.75 11.28 6.36
CA ARG A 170 -44.11 10.78 6.62
C ARG A 170 -44.97 11.15 5.42
N TYR A 171 -45.83 10.23 5.00
CA TYR A 171 -46.81 10.51 3.95
C TYR A 171 -48.21 10.15 4.45
N ASN A 172 -49.19 10.97 4.09
CA ASN A 172 -50.60 10.65 4.30
C ASN A 172 -51.13 9.99 3.02
N LYS A 173 -51.68 8.78 3.12
CA LYS A 173 -52.33 8.08 2.02
C LYS A 173 -53.84 8.37 2.09
N PHE A 174 -54.37 9.15 1.14
CA PHE A 174 -55.79 9.56 1.10
C PHE A 174 -56.67 8.66 0.19
N SER A 175 -56.24 7.43 -0.06
CA SER A 175 -57.02 6.41 -0.77
C SER A 175 -57.88 5.61 0.19
#